data_AF-A0A093Y7F1-F1
#
_entry.id   AF-A0A093Y7F1-F1
#
_cell.length_a   1.000
_cell.length_b   1.000
_cell.length_c   1.000
_cell.angle_alpha   90.00
_cell.angle_beta   90.00
_cell.angle_gamma   90.00
#
_symmetry.space_group_name_H-M   'P 1'
#
loop_
_entity.id
_entity.type
_entity.pdbx_description
1 polymer ?
#
loop_
_entity_poly.entity_id
_entity_poly.type
_entity_poly.pdbx_seq_one_letter_code
_entity_poly.pdbx_strand_id
1 'polypeptide(L)'
;MMKAQIIAAAGLLFSSRAYAQQSLNEGSGFGTYYYDIEKIDTCGTSFAAQNQGGVMCSHIDSLPLTEMNTNYVVAMNNTLLRGDMAKYCGKKVVVSVNGVASDLPLFIGDGCERCGTGPSTSDTWEANGAPGLDFSYSVLNELSGSACADGHIDISWEIVDETLYNFDTDGSGTAQGPASGGSSGSSGSSGSSSKADDSTTAATSAPSSTSQESTSATQESTSATQESASSASTSA
;
A
#
# COMPACT_ATOMS: atom_id res chain seq x y z
N MET A 1 69.69 -0.36 30.57
CA MET A 1 69.12 -0.42 29.20
C MET A 1 67.86 -1.28 29.26
N MET A 2 66.79 -0.86 28.57
CA MET A 2 65.38 -1.14 28.89
C MET A 2 64.92 -2.59 28.67
N LYS A 3 63.99 -3.02 29.55
CA LYS A 3 63.19 -4.25 29.49
C LYS A 3 62.20 -4.19 28.31
N ALA A 4 62.11 -5.27 27.53
CA ALA A 4 61.02 -5.49 26.58
C ALA A 4 59.91 -6.30 27.28
N GLN A 5 58.74 -5.71 27.45
CA GLN A 5 57.52 -6.42 27.80
C GLN A 5 56.73 -6.69 26.52
N ILE A 6 56.45 -7.96 26.26
CA ILE A 6 55.59 -8.41 25.16
C ILE A 6 54.15 -8.36 25.70
N ILE A 7 53.37 -7.41 25.22
CA ILE A 7 51.93 -7.32 25.47
C ILE A 7 51.25 -8.24 24.45
N ALA A 8 50.72 -9.36 24.92
CA ALA A 8 49.81 -10.19 24.13
C ALA A 8 48.41 -9.56 24.18
N ALA A 9 48.00 -8.89 23.10
CA ALA A 9 46.65 -8.39 22.93
C ALA A 9 45.74 -9.54 22.44
N ALA A 10 44.90 -10.06 23.33
CA ALA A 10 43.80 -10.94 22.95
C ALA A 10 42.70 -10.09 22.30
N GLY A 11 42.66 -10.09 20.96
CA GLY A 11 41.57 -9.48 20.21
C GLY A 11 40.29 -10.31 20.35
N LEU A 12 39.33 -9.83 21.15
CA LEU A 12 37.95 -10.30 21.09
C LEU A 12 37.34 -9.84 19.76
N LEU A 13 37.20 -10.76 18.81
CA LEU A 13 36.36 -10.57 17.64
C LEU A 13 34.89 -10.64 18.08
N PHE A 14 34.26 -9.49 18.27
CA PHE A 14 32.80 -9.40 18.30
C PHE A 14 32.29 -9.62 16.87
N SER A 15 32.08 -10.89 16.50
CA SER A 15 31.25 -11.21 15.35
C SER A 15 29.81 -10.87 15.70
N SER A 16 29.41 -9.63 15.40
CA SER A 16 28.02 -9.22 15.33
C SER A 16 27.33 -10.13 14.31
N ARG A 17 26.51 -11.07 14.81
CA ARG A 17 25.55 -11.77 13.96
C ARG A 17 24.55 -10.72 13.49
N ALA A 18 24.78 -10.16 12.31
CA ALA A 18 23.70 -9.53 11.56
C ALA A 18 22.69 -10.66 11.30
N TYR A 19 21.55 -10.61 12.00
CA TYR A 19 20.41 -11.43 11.62
C TYR A 19 19.95 -10.87 10.27
N ALA A 20 20.40 -11.49 9.17
CA ALA A 20 19.80 -11.24 7.88
C ALA A 20 18.33 -11.64 8.01
N GLN A 21 17.43 -10.67 7.81
CA GLN A 21 16.00 -10.94 7.79
C GLN A 21 15.73 -11.90 6.63
N GLN A 22 14.84 -12.87 6.83
CA GLN A 22 14.58 -13.85 5.79
C GLN A 22 13.87 -13.18 4.62
N SER A 23 14.47 -13.25 3.43
CA SER A 23 13.83 -12.84 2.19
C SER A 23 12.67 -13.78 1.87
N LEU A 24 11.49 -13.20 1.61
CA LEU A 24 10.27 -13.90 1.23
C LEU A 24 10.04 -13.90 -0.29
N ASN A 25 10.43 -12.81 -0.94
CA ASN A 25 10.39 -12.59 -2.38
C ASN A 25 11.28 -11.38 -2.75
N GLU A 26 11.92 -11.42 -3.91
CA GLU A 26 12.71 -10.30 -4.43
C GLU A 26 12.47 -10.15 -5.93
N GLY A 27 12.75 -8.97 -6.46
CA GLY A 27 12.61 -8.72 -7.90
C GLY A 27 13.11 -7.34 -8.32
N SER A 28 13.04 -7.10 -9.62
CA SER A 28 13.31 -5.81 -10.26
C SER A 28 12.26 -5.52 -11.32
N GLY A 29 12.01 -4.24 -11.58
CA GLY A 29 10.98 -3.80 -12.50
C GLY A 29 10.59 -2.37 -12.21
N PHE A 30 9.29 -2.08 -12.24
CA PHE A 30 8.79 -0.70 -12.26
C PHE A 30 7.92 -0.38 -11.05
N GLY A 31 8.25 0.72 -10.39
CA GLY A 31 7.40 1.37 -9.39
C GLY A 31 6.39 2.28 -10.06
N THR A 32 5.10 2.18 -9.72
CA THR A 32 4.04 3.12 -10.12
C THR A 32 3.33 3.70 -8.88
N TYR A 33 2.32 4.54 -9.06
CA TYR A 33 1.43 4.95 -7.96
C TYR A 33 -0.05 4.76 -8.30
N TYR A 34 -0.87 4.52 -7.28
CA TYR A 34 -2.32 4.34 -7.45
C TYR A 34 -3.19 5.10 -6.44
N TYR A 35 -2.62 5.62 -5.36
CA TYR A 35 -3.37 6.30 -4.30
C TYR A 35 -2.53 7.39 -3.61
N ASP A 36 -3.17 8.24 -2.81
CA ASP A 36 -2.49 9.08 -1.81
C ASP A 36 -3.55 9.72 -0.90
N ILE A 37 -3.47 9.51 0.40
CA ILE A 37 -4.49 9.99 1.35
C ILE A 37 -4.29 11.45 1.78
N GLU A 38 -3.10 12.03 1.51
CA GLU A 38 -2.77 13.42 1.84
C GLU A 38 -2.84 14.31 0.60
N LYS A 39 -2.30 13.84 -0.52
CA LYS A 39 -2.27 14.53 -1.81
C LYS A 39 -3.31 13.94 -2.76
N ILE A 40 -4.57 14.11 -2.40
CA ILE A 40 -5.72 13.52 -3.10
C ILE A 40 -5.79 13.97 -4.57
N ASP A 41 -5.52 15.24 -4.86
CA ASP A 41 -5.54 15.80 -6.22
C ASP A 41 -4.12 16.15 -6.67
N THR A 42 -3.54 15.34 -7.56
CA THR A 42 -2.17 15.53 -8.07
C THR A 42 -2.01 14.94 -9.47
N CYS A 43 -0.98 15.36 -10.20
CA CYS A 43 -0.69 14.92 -11.57
C CYS A 43 -1.91 15.00 -12.54
N GLY A 44 -2.86 15.92 -12.29
CA GLY A 44 -4.08 16.05 -13.09
C GLY A 44 -5.14 14.96 -12.86
N THR A 45 -4.99 14.13 -11.82
CA THR A 45 -5.96 13.11 -11.41
C THR A 45 -6.39 13.30 -9.94
N SER A 46 -7.45 12.62 -9.54
CA SER A 46 -7.92 12.54 -8.15
C SER A 46 -7.88 11.10 -7.66
N PHE A 47 -7.34 10.88 -6.46
CA PHE A 47 -7.31 9.58 -5.76
C PHE A 47 -8.51 9.36 -4.84
N ALA A 48 -9.48 10.27 -4.82
CA ALA A 48 -10.60 10.21 -3.89
C ALA A 48 -11.37 8.88 -3.95
N ALA A 49 -11.54 8.30 -5.15
CA ALA A 49 -12.21 7.01 -5.31
C ALA A 49 -11.31 5.84 -4.87
N GLN A 50 -10.03 5.87 -5.26
CA GLN A 50 -9.04 4.84 -4.93
C GLN A 50 -8.85 4.73 -3.42
N ASN A 51 -8.78 5.86 -2.73
CA ASN A 51 -8.60 5.91 -1.28
C ASN A 51 -9.76 5.29 -0.49
N GLN A 52 -10.95 5.19 -1.09
CA GLN A 52 -12.13 4.54 -0.50
C GLN A 52 -12.19 3.03 -0.80
N GLY A 53 -11.32 2.52 -1.67
CA GLY A 53 -11.20 1.10 -1.97
C GLY A 53 -10.56 0.35 -0.81
N GLY A 54 -11.11 -0.83 -0.50
CA GLY A 54 -10.53 -1.74 0.48
C GLY A 54 -9.27 -2.41 -0.04
N VAL A 55 -8.25 -2.52 0.81
CA VAL A 55 -7.01 -3.22 0.45
C VAL A 55 -7.20 -4.74 0.49
N MET A 56 -6.57 -5.46 -0.44
CA MET A 56 -6.71 -6.91 -0.55
C MET A 56 -6.39 -7.69 0.71
N CYS A 57 -5.41 -7.23 1.51
CA CYS A 57 -4.98 -7.92 2.71
C CYS A 57 -6.05 -8.01 3.80
N SER A 58 -7.12 -7.23 3.70
CA SER A 58 -8.27 -7.28 4.59
C SER A 58 -9.38 -8.14 3.96
N HIS A 59 -9.42 -9.44 4.29
CA HIS A 59 -10.15 -10.41 3.46
C HIS A 59 -11.68 -10.29 3.56
N ILE A 60 -12.21 -10.16 4.77
CA ILE A 60 -13.68 -10.10 5.01
C ILE A 60 -14.13 -8.67 5.29
N ASP A 61 -13.45 -7.98 6.20
CA ASP A 61 -13.74 -6.60 6.52
C ASP A 61 -13.03 -5.70 5.51
N SER A 62 -13.78 -4.96 4.69
CA SER A 62 -13.16 -3.98 3.78
C SER A 62 -12.46 -2.92 4.62
N LEU A 63 -11.14 -2.81 4.48
CA LEU A 63 -10.32 -1.78 5.15
C LEU A 63 -9.86 -0.75 4.11
N PRO A 64 -10.52 0.42 4.02
CA PRO A 64 -10.15 1.47 3.06
C PRO A 64 -8.77 2.06 3.35
N LEU A 65 -8.08 2.50 2.31
CA LEU A 65 -6.80 3.20 2.44
C LEU A 65 -6.91 4.47 3.31
N THR A 66 -8.03 5.19 3.26
CA THR A 66 -8.30 6.33 4.15
C THR A 66 -8.36 5.94 5.63
N GLU A 67 -8.88 4.75 5.95
CA GLU A 67 -8.99 4.27 7.34
C GLU A 67 -7.64 3.79 7.88
N MET A 68 -6.80 3.20 7.02
CA MET A 68 -5.43 2.82 7.38
C MET A 68 -4.55 4.02 7.77
N ASN A 69 -4.91 5.22 7.29
CA ASN A 69 -4.26 6.49 7.61
C ASN A 69 -2.73 6.46 7.41
N THR A 70 -2.29 5.88 6.28
CA THR A 70 -0.86 5.80 5.90
C THR A 70 -0.66 5.77 4.38
N ASN A 71 0.42 6.40 3.93
CA ASN A 71 0.85 6.42 2.52
C ASN A 71 1.91 5.35 2.19
N TYR A 72 2.16 4.39 3.10
CA TYR A 72 3.22 3.37 2.95
C TYR A 72 2.72 1.97 2.55
N VAL A 73 1.47 1.86 2.11
CA VAL A 73 0.92 0.61 1.56
C VAL A 73 1.52 0.38 0.18
N VAL A 74 1.99 -0.84 -0.04
CA VAL A 74 2.51 -1.31 -1.33
C VAL A 74 1.54 -2.35 -1.90
N ALA A 75 1.21 -2.18 -3.17
CA ALA A 75 0.54 -3.21 -3.94
C ALA A 75 1.58 -4.07 -4.70
N MET A 76 1.54 -5.39 -4.52
CA MET A 76 2.42 -6.33 -5.24
C MET A 76 1.63 -7.14 -6.27
N ASN A 77 2.31 -7.98 -7.06
CA ASN A 77 1.66 -8.93 -7.99
C ASN A 77 0.43 -9.62 -7.35
N ASN A 78 -0.75 -9.32 -7.88
CA ASN A 78 -2.04 -9.79 -7.36
C ASN A 78 -2.14 -11.32 -7.29
N THR A 79 -1.60 -12.04 -8.29
CA THR A 79 -1.64 -13.52 -8.29
C THR A 79 -0.79 -14.10 -7.18
N LEU A 80 0.40 -13.52 -6.92
CA LEU A 80 1.26 -13.95 -5.82
C LEU A 80 0.61 -13.66 -4.46
N LEU A 81 0.03 -12.47 -4.29
CA LEU A 81 -0.61 -12.09 -3.03
C LEU A 81 -1.81 -13.00 -2.71
N ARG A 82 -2.71 -13.22 -3.68
CA ARG A 82 -3.86 -14.12 -3.53
C ARG A 82 -3.45 -15.57 -3.28
N GLY A 83 -2.29 -15.98 -3.79
CA GLY A 83 -1.77 -17.33 -3.60
C GLY A 83 -1.39 -17.62 -2.13
N ASP A 84 -0.95 -16.61 -1.38
CA ASP A 84 -0.56 -16.74 0.02
C ASP A 84 -0.58 -15.39 0.75
N MET A 85 -1.76 -14.93 1.18
CA MET A 85 -1.91 -13.65 1.87
C MET A 85 -1.17 -13.64 3.22
N ALA A 86 -1.17 -14.76 3.95
CA ALA A 86 -0.49 -14.89 5.24
C ALA A 86 1.03 -14.72 5.10
N LYS A 87 1.60 -15.13 3.96
CA LYS A 87 3.02 -14.93 3.67
C LYS A 87 3.40 -13.47 3.43
N TYR A 88 2.56 -12.69 2.74
CA TYR A 88 2.98 -11.37 2.25
C TYR A 88 2.32 -10.19 2.97
N CYS A 89 1.05 -10.29 3.36
CA CYS A 89 0.33 -9.18 3.94
C CYS A 89 1.01 -8.64 5.20
N GLY A 90 1.19 -7.32 5.23
CA GLY A 90 1.84 -6.61 6.33
C GLY A 90 3.35 -6.72 6.37
N LYS A 91 3.96 -7.52 5.49
CA LYS A 91 5.41 -7.70 5.44
C LYS A 91 6.08 -6.48 4.85
N LYS A 92 7.22 -6.13 5.43
CA LYS A 92 8.08 -5.02 5.02
C LYS A 92 8.60 -5.24 3.61
N VAL A 93 8.64 -4.14 2.86
CA VAL A 93 9.25 -4.06 1.54
C VAL A 93 10.44 -3.10 1.61
N VAL A 94 11.61 -3.59 1.26
CA VAL A 94 12.79 -2.75 1.04
C VAL A 94 12.85 -2.44 -0.44
N VAL A 95 12.62 -1.18 -0.82
CA VAL A 95 12.69 -0.73 -2.21
C VAL A 95 13.99 0.02 -2.44
N SER A 96 14.69 -0.33 -3.52
CA SER A 96 15.94 0.32 -3.93
C SER A 96 15.82 0.98 -5.30
N VAL A 97 16.32 2.21 -5.40
CA VAL A 97 16.44 2.98 -6.65
C VAL A 97 17.92 3.18 -6.94
N ASN A 98 18.37 2.86 -8.16
CA ASN A 98 19.79 2.92 -8.53
C ASN A 98 20.72 2.17 -7.55
N GLY A 99 20.24 1.05 -7.00
CA GLY A 99 20.97 0.24 -6.02
C GLY A 99 21.02 0.79 -4.59
N VAL A 100 20.34 1.91 -4.31
CA VAL A 100 20.26 2.49 -2.96
C VAL A 100 18.90 2.15 -2.35
N ALA A 101 18.92 1.41 -1.25
CA ALA A 101 17.72 1.07 -0.48
C ALA A 101 17.13 2.32 0.20
N SER A 102 15.81 2.42 0.17
CA SER A 102 15.05 3.42 0.92
C SER A 102 14.83 2.99 2.36
N ASP A 103 14.76 3.96 3.27
CA ASP A 103 14.45 3.75 4.70
C ASP A 103 12.93 3.86 4.97
N LEU A 104 12.11 3.89 3.92
CA LEU A 104 10.66 4.03 4.03
C LEU A 104 10.04 2.80 4.69
N PRO A 105 9.06 2.96 5.60
CA PRO A 105 8.41 1.84 6.30
C PRO A 105 7.33 1.19 5.42
N LEU A 106 7.70 0.79 4.21
CA LEU A 106 6.79 0.23 3.21
C LEU A 106 6.37 -1.19 3.59
N PHE A 107 5.09 -1.52 3.39
CA PHE A 107 4.58 -2.86 3.64
C PHE A 107 3.51 -3.27 2.63
N ILE A 108 3.43 -4.57 2.35
CA ILE A 108 2.41 -5.12 1.46
C ILE A 108 1.03 -4.98 2.11
N GLY A 109 0.09 -4.36 1.41
CA GLY A 109 -1.32 -4.35 1.81
C GLY A 109 -2.28 -4.70 0.70
N ASP A 110 -1.86 -4.64 -0.57
CA ASP A 110 -2.79 -4.72 -1.69
C ASP A 110 -2.24 -5.50 -2.90
N GLY A 111 -3.13 -5.84 -3.82
CA GLY A 111 -2.83 -6.55 -5.06
C GLY A 111 -2.86 -5.63 -6.28
N CYS A 112 -1.80 -5.68 -7.08
CA CYS A 112 -1.65 -4.98 -8.36
C CYS A 112 -1.71 -5.99 -9.51
N GLU A 113 -2.76 -5.90 -10.33
CA GLU A 113 -2.97 -6.77 -11.50
C GLU A 113 -1.89 -6.55 -12.57
N ARG A 114 -1.60 -5.27 -12.88
CA ARG A 114 -0.59 -4.88 -13.86
C ARG A 114 0.80 -5.42 -13.49
N CYS A 115 1.14 -5.39 -12.20
CA CYS A 115 2.43 -5.79 -11.65
C CYS A 115 2.70 -7.29 -11.77
N GLY A 116 1.66 -8.09 -12.02
CA GLY A 116 1.77 -9.53 -12.26
C GLY A 116 1.69 -9.94 -13.73
N THR A 117 1.56 -8.97 -14.63
CA THR A 117 1.42 -9.21 -16.06
C THR A 117 2.74 -8.92 -16.78
N GLY A 118 3.00 -9.64 -17.87
CA GLY A 118 4.24 -9.53 -18.65
C GLY A 118 5.36 -10.45 -18.13
N PRO A 119 6.50 -10.53 -18.85
CA PRO A 119 7.64 -11.34 -18.42
C PRO A 119 8.25 -10.82 -17.12
N SER A 120 8.52 -11.71 -16.16
CA SER A 120 9.16 -11.35 -14.89
C SER A 120 10.59 -10.81 -15.02
N THR A 121 11.19 -10.94 -16.21
CA THR A 121 12.53 -10.45 -16.55
C THR A 121 12.48 -9.22 -17.46
N SER A 122 11.31 -8.62 -17.68
CA SER A 122 11.20 -7.42 -18.51
C SER A 122 11.93 -6.26 -17.84
N ASP A 123 12.80 -5.60 -18.60
CA ASP A 123 13.50 -4.36 -18.26
C ASP A 123 12.92 -3.15 -19.03
N THR A 124 11.85 -3.38 -19.79
CA THR A 124 11.16 -2.35 -20.56
C THR A 124 9.78 -2.09 -19.96
N TRP A 125 9.47 -0.81 -19.76
CA TRP A 125 8.18 -0.38 -19.23
C TRP A 125 7.07 -0.66 -20.25
N GLU A 126 6.00 -1.30 -19.78
CA GLU A 126 4.80 -1.57 -20.55
C GLU A 126 3.56 -1.27 -19.71
N ALA A 127 2.76 -0.29 -20.13
CA ALA A 127 1.65 0.23 -19.35
C ALA A 127 0.58 -0.84 -19.02
N ASN A 128 0.44 -1.85 -19.88
CA ASN A 128 -0.53 -2.93 -19.70
C ASN A 128 -0.01 -4.08 -18.83
N GLY A 129 1.29 -4.12 -18.50
CA GLY A 129 1.87 -5.23 -17.75
C GLY A 129 3.38 -5.25 -17.75
N ALA A 130 3.97 -5.08 -16.56
CA ALA A 130 5.39 -5.22 -16.32
C ALA A 130 5.62 -5.61 -14.85
N PRO A 131 6.70 -6.36 -14.52
CA PRO A 131 7.02 -6.67 -13.13
C PRO A 131 7.19 -5.38 -12.34
N GLY A 132 6.71 -5.33 -11.10
CA GLY A 132 6.76 -4.09 -10.34
C GLY A 132 5.96 -4.07 -9.06
N LEU A 133 5.87 -2.87 -8.50
CA LEU A 133 5.11 -2.54 -7.29
C LEU A 133 4.32 -1.24 -7.54
N ASP A 134 3.17 -1.11 -6.88
CA ASP A 134 2.38 0.12 -6.90
C ASP A 134 2.40 0.77 -5.51
N PHE A 135 2.64 2.08 -5.47
CA PHE A 135 2.83 2.84 -4.22
C PHE A 135 1.78 3.93 -4.06
N SER A 136 1.89 4.71 -2.98
CA SER A 136 1.28 6.03 -2.97
C SER A 136 2.05 7.00 -3.87
N TYR A 137 1.38 8.06 -4.34
CA TYR A 137 2.03 9.13 -5.09
C TYR A 137 3.19 9.73 -4.30
N SER A 138 3.00 10.02 -3.01
CA SER A 138 4.06 10.60 -2.17
C SER A 138 5.27 9.70 -2.05
N VAL A 139 5.10 8.38 -1.92
CA VAL A 139 6.21 7.41 -1.92
C VAL A 139 6.93 7.40 -3.26
N LEU A 140 6.21 7.27 -4.39
CA LEU A 140 6.88 7.28 -5.70
C LEU A 140 7.63 8.60 -5.93
N ASN A 141 7.04 9.73 -5.52
CA ASN A 141 7.65 11.04 -5.67
C ASN A 141 8.86 11.24 -4.74
N GLU A 142 8.87 10.63 -3.57
CA GLU A 142 10.04 10.63 -2.68
C GLU A 142 11.18 9.77 -3.25
N LEU A 143 10.86 8.61 -3.82
CA LEU A 143 11.84 7.71 -4.45
C LEU A 143 12.46 8.29 -5.73
N SER A 144 11.68 9.05 -6.52
CA SER A 144 12.07 9.51 -7.86
C SER A 144 12.39 11.01 -7.97
N GLY A 145 11.73 11.84 -7.16
CA GLY A 145 11.68 13.30 -7.35
C GLY A 145 10.77 13.76 -8.49
N SER A 146 10.16 12.87 -9.28
CA SER A 146 9.46 13.22 -10.52
C SER A 146 8.30 12.27 -10.88
N ALA A 147 7.49 11.85 -9.90
CA ALA A 147 6.43 10.86 -10.13
C ALA A 147 5.45 11.24 -11.26
N CYS A 148 5.06 12.51 -11.38
CA CYS A 148 4.12 12.94 -12.42
C CYS A 148 4.71 12.96 -13.85
N ALA A 149 6.04 12.98 -14.01
CA ALA A 149 6.65 13.16 -15.33
C ALA A 149 6.47 11.90 -16.19
N ASP A 150 6.88 10.75 -15.63
CA ASP A 150 6.87 9.46 -16.34
C ASP A 150 5.80 8.51 -15.79
N GLY A 151 5.26 8.76 -14.59
CA GLY A 151 4.29 7.88 -13.92
C GLY A 151 4.89 6.57 -13.40
N HIS A 152 6.18 6.33 -13.64
CA HIS A 152 6.89 5.14 -13.19
C HIS A 152 8.39 5.42 -12.95
N ILE A 153 9.06 4.52 -12.23
CA ILE A 153 10.52 4.47 -12.09
C ILE A 153 11.05 3.04 -12.06
N ASP A 154 12.32 2.86 -12.44
CA ASP A 154 13.03 1.60 -12.24
C ASP A 154 13.32 1.37 -10.75
N ILE A 155 12.96 0.19 -10.26
CA ILE A 155 13.18 -0.25 -8.88
C ILE A 155 13.71 -1.68 -8.83
N SER A 156 14.34 -1.98 -7.70
CA SER A 156 14.43 -3.35 -7.19
C SER A 156 13.78 -3.41 -5.82
N TRP A 157 13.31 -4.57 -5.41
CA TRP A 157 12.67 -4.74 -4.12
C TRP A 157 13.02 -6.09 -3.49
N GLU A 158 12.94 -6.10 -2.17
CA GLU A 158 12.96 -7.29 -1.34
C GLU A 158 11.79 -7.22 -0.35
N ILE A 159 10.96 -8.26 -0.30
CA ILE A 159 9.97 -8.47 0.75
C ILE A 159 10.62 -9.32 1.82
N VAL A 160 10.74 -8.78 3.03
CA VAL A 160 11.40 -9.48 4.15
C VAL A 160 10.39 -9.93 5.20
N ASP A 161 10.73 -10.97 5.95
CA ASP A 161 9.91 -11.48 7.04
C ASP A 161 9.96 -10.59 8.30
N GLU A 162 9.52 -9.34 8.13
CA GLU A 162 9.29 -8.35 9.18
C GLU A 162 7.87 -7.83 9.00
N THR A 163 7.01 -8.01 10.00
CA THR A 163 5.64 -7.48 9.94
C THR A 163 5.63 -6.03 10.43
N LEU A 164 5.17 -5.10 9.58
CA LEU A 164 4.95 -3.69 9.93
C LEU A 164 3.48 -3.35 10.15
N TYR A 165 2.55 -4.19 9.65
CA TYR A 165 1.12 -4.00 9.79
C TYR A 165 0.43 -5.36 9.95
N ASN A 166 -0.51 -5.48 10.88
CA ASN A 166 -1.32 -6.68 11.07
C ASN A 166 -2.61 -6.55 10.26
N PHE A 167 -2.88 -7.54 9.42
CA PHE A 167 -4.11 -7.63 8.64
C PHE A 167 -4.93 -8.85 9.06
N ASP A 168 -6.25 -8.76 8.93
CA ASP A 168 -7.15 -9.90 9.05
C ASP A 168 -7.20 -10.67 7.71
N THR A 169 -6.14 -11.42 7.44
CA THR A 169 -5.97 -12.12 6.16
C THR A 169 -6.86 -13.35 6.01
N ASP A 170 -7.38 -13.88 7.11
CA ASP A 170 -8.22 -15.09 7.13
C ASP A 170 -9.69 -14.81 7.51
N GLY A 171 -10.02 -13.57 7.88
CA GLY A 171 -11.38 -13.19 8.24
C GLY A 171 -11.77 -13.61 9.66
N SER A 172 -10.78 -13.80 10.53
CA SER A 172 -10.98 -14.19 11.93
C SER A 172 -11.54 -13.05 12.79
N GLY A 173 -11.56 -11.81 12.29
CA GLY A 173 -11.87 -10.61 13.06
C GLY A 173 -10.70 -10.15 13.93
N THR A 174 -9.47 -10.53 13.57
CA THR A 174 -8.27 -10.09 14.27
C THR A 174 -8.10 -8.58 14.12
N ALA A 175 -7.73 -7.89 15.21
CA ALA A 175 -7.51 -6.44 15.16
C ALA A 175 -6.42 -6.07 14.14
N GLN A 176 -6.74 -5.11 13.28
CA GLN A 176 -5.86 -4.65 12.19
C GLN A 176 -5.19 -3.33 12.58
N GLY A 177 -3.94 -3.13 12.16
CA GLY A 177 -3.20 -1.91 12.50
C GLY A 177 -1.68 -2.08 12.48
N PRO A 178 -0.91 -1.00 12.70
CA PRO A 178 0.54 -1.05 12.76
C PRO A 178 1.03 -2.12 13.75
N ALA A 179 2.04 -2.88 13.35
CA ALA A 179 2.70 -3.83 14.24
C ALA A 179 3.47 -3.05 15.32
N SER A 180 3.20 -3.36 16.58
CA SER A 180 3.98 -2.84 17.70
C SER A 180 5.39 -3.43 17.61
N GLY A 181 6.35 -2.61 17.19
CA GLY A 181 7.76 -2.97 17.18
C GLY A 181 8.17 -3.50 18.56
N GLY A 182 8.79 -4.68 18.60
CA GLY A 182 9.24 -5.32 19.82
C GLY A 182 10.21 -4.44 20.61
N SER A 183 9.67 -3.70 21.59
CA SER A 183 10.38 -3.35 22.81
C SER A 183 9.85 -4.26 23.91
N SER A 184 10.75 -5.10 24.39
CA SER A 184 10.57 -6.04 25.48
C SER A 184 9.86 -5.45 26.71
N GLY A 185 8.76 -6.08 27.11
CA GLY A 185 8.35 -6.23 28.51
C GLY A 185 7.43 -5.15 29.09
N SER A 186 6.13 -5.43 29.11
CA SER A 186 5.36 -5.38 30.36
C SER A 186 4.04 -6.13 30.22
N SER A 187 3.87 -7.09 31.12
CA SER A 187 2.69 -7.87 31.38
C SER A 187 1.54 -7.01 31.92
N GLY A 188 0.31 -7.41 31.60
CA GLY A 188 -0.90 -7.04 32.33
C GLY A 188 -1.68 -5.90 31.65
N SER A 189 -3.01 -5.91 31.63
CA SER A 189 -3.96 -6.78 32.29
C SER A 189 -5.31 -6.65 31.59
N SER A 190 -6.03 -7.76 31.55
CA SER A 190 -7.43 -7.89 31.17
C SER A 190 -8.30 -6.82 31.86
N GLY A 191 -9.16 -6.16 31.08
CA GLY A 191 -10.18 -5.24 31.55
C GLY A 191 -11.50 -5.52 30.83
N SER A 192 -12.23 -6.49 31.35
CA SER A 192 -13.61 -6.81 30.96
C SER A 192 -14.57 -5.97 31.80
N SER A 193 -15.51 -5.26 31.17
CA SER A 193 -16.77 -4.86 31.83
C SER A 193 -17.83 -4.42 30.82
N SER A 194 -18.71 -5.37 30.52
CA SER A 194 -20.18 -5.31 30.66
C SER A 194 -20.97 -4.04 30.32
N LYS A 195 -21.98 -4.29 29.47
CA LYS A 195 -23.22 -3.54 29.24
C LYS A 195 -23.91 -3.06 30.52
N ALA A 196 -24.58 -1.90 30.41
CA ALA A 196 -25.82 -1.61 31.11
C ALA A 196 -26.72 -0.73 30.22
N ASP A 197 -27.92 -1.24 29.95
CA ASP A 197 -29.12 -0.49 29.56
C ASP A 197 -29.48 0.53 30.66
N ASP A 198 -29.96 1.72 30.27
CA ASP A 198 -31.12 2.33 30.94
C ASP A 198 -31.86 3.30 30.02
N SER A 199 -33.19 3.21 30.10
CA SER A 199 -34.19 3.94 29.33
C SER A 199 -34.84 4.98 30.25
N THR A 200 -35.16 6.20 29.76
CA THR A 200 -36.42 6.95 30.04
C THR A 200 -36.41 8.39 29.46
N THR A 201 -37.21 8.56 28.41
CA THR A 201 -38.36 9.51 28.22
C THR A 201 -38.25 11.05 28.42
N ALA A 202 -38.40 11.76 27.28
CA ALA A 202 -39.19 12.98 26.94
C ALA A 202 -39.06 14.32 27.71
N ALA A 203 -38.83 15.43 26.98
CA ALA A 203 -39.91 16.31 26.45
C ALA A 203 -39.40 17.67 25.86
N THR A 204 -39.83 17.95 24.63
CA THR A 204 -40.41 19.21 24.10
C THR A 204 -39.73 20.58 24.29
N SER A 205 -39.36 21.23 23.17
CA SER A 205 -40.00 22.48 22.66
C SER A 205 -39.40 22.95 21.31
N ALA A 206 -40.27 23.55 20.49
CA ALA A 206 -40.23 23.76 19.03
C ALA A 206 -39.53 25.08 18.57
N PRO A 207 -39.88 25.69 17.41
CA PRO A 207 -39.59 25.32 16.02
C PRO A 207 -38.83 26.44 15.25
N SER A 208 -38.33 26.17 14.04
CA SER A 208 -38.06 27.20 13.02
C SER A 208 -38.08 26.62 11.61
N SER A 209 -38.87 27.28 10.77
CA SER A 209 -38.98 27.27 9.29
C SER A 209 -37.65 27.03 8.56
N THR A 210 -37.57 26.49 7.35
CA THR A 210 -38.22 26.96 6.11
C THR A 210 -38.01 25.94 4.99
N SER A 211 -38.92 25.98 4.03
CA SER A 211 -39.02 25.25 2.77
C SER A 211 -37.74 25.16 1.95
N GLN A 212 -37.54 24.05 1.23
CA GLN A 212 -37.14 24.12 -0.18
C GLN A 212 -37.55 22.87 -0.98
N GLU A 213 -38.02 23.22 -2.16
CA GLU A 213 -38.60 22.47 -3.26
C GLU A 213 -37.58 21.51 -3.89
N SER A 214 -38.00 20.30 -4.28
CA SER A 214 -37.23 19.42 -5.16
C SER A 214 -38.14 19.01 -6.32
N THR A 215 -37.88 19.63 -7.47
CA THR A 215 -38.47 19.27 -8.75
C THR A 215 -37.71 18.10 -9.34
N SER A 216 -38.43 17.01 -9.60
CA SER A 216 -37.97 15.86 -10.35
C SER A 216 -37.79 16.23 -11.82
N ALA A 217 -36.63 15.93 -12.40
CA ALA A 217 -36.44 15.89 -13.85
C ALA A 217 -35.84 14.54 -14.25
N THR A 218 -36.73 13.67 -14.71
CA THR A 218 -36.44 12.51 -15.56
C THR A 218 -35.71 12.98 -16.82
N GLN A 219 -34.58 12.37 -17.17
CA GLN A 219 -34.10 12.40 -18.55
C GLN A 219 -33.98 10.98 -19.11
N GLU A 220 -34.51 10.92 -20.32
CA GLU A 220 -34.89 9.79 -21.15
C GLU A 220 -33.71 9.37 -22.03
N SER A 221 -33.48 8.07 -22.11
CA SER A 221 -32.56 7.45 -23.06
C SER A 221 -33.06 7.61 -24.49
N THR A 222 -32.23 8.11 -25.40
CA THR A 222 -32.37 7.85 -26.83
C THR A 222 -31.03 7.44 -27.44
N SER A 223 -31.00 6.21 -27.95
CA SER A 223 -29.96 5.67 -28.82
C SER A 223 -30.18 6.16 -30.25
N ALA A 224 -29.12 6.56 -30.94
CA ALA A 224 -29.09 6.58 -32.41
C ALA A 224 -27.66 6.35 -32.93
N THR A 225 -27.62 5.69 -34.07
CA THR A 225 -26.55 4.88 -34.66
C THR A 225 -25.98 5.56 -35.91
N GLN A 226 -24.72 5.21 -36.27
CA GLN A 226 -24.03 5.42 -37.57
C GLN A 226 -23.63 6.88 -37.91
N GLU A 227 -22.46 7.17 -38.50
CA GLU A 227 -21.87 6.55 -39.69
C GLU A 227 -20.34 6.81 -39.77
N SER A 228 -19.57 5.78 -40.12
CA SER A 228 -18.14 5.89 -40.45
C SER A 228 -17.99 6.14 -41.95
N ALA A 229 -17.29 7.21 -42.34
CA ALA A 229 -16.87 7.43 -43.72
C ALA A 229 -15.35 7.18 -43.85
N SER A 230 -15.01 6.07 -44.49
CA SER A 230 -13.70 5.77 -45.05
C SER A 230 -13.48 6.57 -46.35
N SER A 231 -12.33 7.18 -46.52
CA SER A 231 -11.81 7.54 -47.84
C SER A 231 -10.36 7.10 -47.98
N ALA A 232 -10.19 6.03 -48.75
CA ALA A 232 -8.93 5.64 -49.37
C ALA A 232 -8.85 6.28 -50.77
N SER A 233 -7.71 6.86 -51.12
CA SER A 233 -7.29 7.12 -52.50
C SER A 233 -5.77 6.99 -52.55
N THR A 234 -5.25 5.80 -52.87
CA THR A 234 -4.70 5.39 -54.16
C THR A 234 -3.61 6.29 -54.73
N SER A 235 -2.44 5.67 -54.89
CA SER A 235 -1.23 6.14 -55.56
C SER A 235 -1.46 6.49 -57.04
N ALA A 236 -0.71 7.47 -57.51
CA ALA A 236 -0.20 7.60 -58.88
C ALA A 236 1.24 8.12 -58.78
#